data_AF-A0A6P0JRP8-F1
#
_entry.id   AF-A0A6P0JRP8-F1
#
_cell.length_a   1.000
_cell.length_b   1.000
_cell.length_c   1.000
_cell.angle_alpha   90.00
_cell.angle_beta   90.00
_cell.angle_gamma   90.00
#
_symmetry.space_group_name_H-M   'P 1'
#
loop_
_entity.id
_entity.type
_entity.pdbx_description
1 polymer ?
#
loop_
_entity_poly.entity_id
_entity_poly.type
_entity_poly.pdbx_seq_one_letter_code
_entity_poly.pdbx_strand_id
1 'polypeptide(L)' 'RHFYPLSDYRFISPVSYWNPKHYGAIIALLEVILVLLVTPFVWNFLKTGWAKAILLVLDGVYIIFYVRFYILGGNWFL' A
#
# COMPACT_ATOMS: atom_id res chain seq x y z
N ARG A 1 -0.72 -12.03 -35.64
CA ARG A 1 -0.05 -13.34 -35.81
C ARG A 1 1.36 -13.13 -36.35
N HIS A 2 2.30 -12.85 -35.45
CA HIS A 2 3.75 -12.75 -35.66
C HIS A 2 4.42 -13.08 -34.31
N PHE A 3 5.52 -13.81 -34.19
CA PHE A 3 6.11 -14.76 -35.17
C PHE A 3 6.19 -16.21 -34.64
N TYR A 4 5.84 -16.46 -33.38
CA TYR A 4 5.95 -17.78 -32.75
C TYR A 4 4.76 -18.71 -33.07
N PRO A 5 4.98 -19.92 -33.61
CA PRO A 5 3.89 -20.81 -34.04
C PRO A 5 3.66 -22.04 -33.14
N LEU A 6 4.34 -22.18 -31.98
CA LEU A 6 4.33 -23.42 -31.19
C LEU A 6 4.09 -23.27 -29.68
N SER A 7 3.74 -22.09 -29.16
CA SER A 7 3.15 -21.98 -27.82
C SER A 7 2.23 -20.78 -27.66
N ASP A 8 0.95 -21.04 -27.36
CA ASP A 8 0.04 -20.05 -26.77
C ASP A 8 0.33 -19.87 -25.26
N TYR A 9 1.62 -19.82 -24.89
CA TYR A 9 2.03 -19.64 -23.50
C TYR A 9 1.86 -18.17 -23.09
N ARG A 10 0.62 -17.83 -22.74
CA ARG A 10 0.30 -16.60 -22.03
C ARG A 10 0.73 -16.79 -20.58
N PHE A 11 1.71 -16.03 -20.11
CA PHE A 11 2.12 -16.04 -18.70
C PHE A 11 1.00 -15.48 -17.83
N ILE A 12 0.08 -16.34 -17.43
CA ILE A 12 -0.95 -16.07 -16.44
C ILE A 12 -0.27 -16.30 -15.08
N SER A 13 0.21 -15.23 -14.45
CA SER A 13 0.73 -15.34 -13.09
C SER A 13 -0.41 -15.87 -12.20
N PRO A 14 -0.26 -17.03 -11.53
CA PRO A 14 -1.29 -17.53 -10.62
C PRO A 14 -1.46 -16.59 -9.41
N VAL A 15 -0.42 -15.80 -9.10
CA VAL A 15 -0.45 -14.72 -8.11
C VAL A 15 -0.37 -13.38 -8.85
N SER A 16 -1.52 -12.79 -9.13
CA SER A 16 -1.57 -11.40 -9.61
C SER A 16 -1.36 -10.45 -8.43
N TYR A 17 -0.11 -10.00 -8.24
CA TYR A 17 0.26 -8.96 -7.26
C TYR A 17 -0.63 -7.72 -7.38
N TRP A 18 -1.01 -7.37 -8.61
CA TRP A 18 -1.86 -6.22 -8.93
C TRP A 18 -3.38 -6.47 -8.77
N ASN A 19 -3.82 -7.61 -8.24
CA ASN A 19 -5.26 -7.85 -8.00
C ASN A 19 -5.72 -7.22 -6.66
N PRO A 20 -6.44 -6.07 -6.69
CA PRO A 20 -6.77 -5.36 -5.46
C PRO A 20 -7.80 -6.12 -4.61
N LYS A 21 -8.61 -6.99 -5.25
CA LYS A 21 -9.74 -7.68 -4.65
C LYS A 21 -9.38 -8.81 -3.68
N HIS A 22 -8.11 -9.23 -3.58
CA HIS A 22 -7.70 -10.30 -2.66
C HIS A 22 -6.50 -9.93 -1.77
N TYR A 23 -5.45 -9.29 -2.31
CA TYR A 23 -4.24 -8.98 -1.53
C TYR A 23 -4.00 -7.49 -1.29
N GLY A 24 -4.58 -6.60 -2.09
CA GLY A 24 -4.33 -5.15 -1.98
C GLY A 24 -4.62 -4.57 -0.60
N ALA A 25 -5.80 -4.87 -0.03
CA ALA A 25 -6.17 -4.38 1.30
C ALA A 25 -5.30 -4.97 2.44
N ILE A 26 -4.90 -6.25 2.33
CA ILE A 26 -4.08 -6.93 3.35
C ILE A 26 -2.66 -6.36 3.36
N ILE A 27 -2.05 -6.18 2.18
CA ILE A 27 -0.71 -5.60 2.06
C ILE A 27 -0.72 -4.14 2.51
N ALA A 28 -1.72 -3.34 2.10
CA ALA A 28 -1.82 -1.95 2.53
C ALA A 28 -2.06 -1.81 4.05
N LEU A 29 -2.80 -2.72 4.69
CA LEU A 29 -2.92 -2.77 6.15
C LEU A 29 -1.56 -3.06 6.82
N LEU A 30 -0.80 -4.01 6.28
CA LEU A 30 0.54 -4.34 6.77
C LEU A 30 1.52 -3.17 6.62
N GLU A 31 1.45 -2.41 5.52
CA GLU A 31 2.25 -1.19 5.34
C GLU A 31 1.90 -0.12 6.38
N VAL A 32 0.61 0.15 6.64
CA VAL A 32 0.18 1.11 7.68
C VAL A 32 0.67 0.69 9.07
N ILE A 33 0.57 -0.59 9.43
CA ILE A 33 1.08 -1.11 10.70
C ILE A 33 2.62 -0.96 10.76
N LEU A 34 3.33 -1.28 9.69
CA LEU A 34 4.79 -1.18 9.63
C LEU A 34 5.27 0.26 9.79
N VAL A 35 4.64 1.22 9.11
CA VAL A 35 4.92 2.65 9.26
C VAL A 35 4.75 3.06 10.72
N LEU A 36 3.58 2.76 11.33
CA LEU A 36 3.29 3.13 12.72
C LEU A 36 4.22 2.48 13.75
N LEU A 37 4.75 1.28 13.48
CA LEU A 37 5.76 0.63 14.33
C LEU A 37 7.15 1.28 14.18
N VAL A 38 7.47 1.84 13.01
CA VAL A 38 8.75 2.52 12.74
C VAL A 38 8.74 3.98 13.21
N THR A 39 7.58 4.66 13.19
CA THR A 39 7.40 6.03 13.72
C THR A 39 8.05 6.27 15.10
N PRO A 40 7.80 5.47 16.16
CA PRO A 40 8.44 5.67 17.46
C PRO A 40 9.95 5.39 17.46
N PHE A 41 10.46 4.57 16.55
CA PHE A 41 11.91 4.41 16.36
C PHE A 41 12.52 5.69 15.78
N VAL A 42 11.93 6.20 14.68
CA VAL A 42 12.34 7.45 14.00
C VAL A 42 12.22 8.68 14.93
N TRP A 43 11.22 8.70 15.83
CA TRP A 43 11.01 9.77 16.81
C TRP A 43 12.25 10.06 17.70
N ASN A 44 13.10 9.06 17.94
CA ASN A 44 14.33 9.20 18.71
C ASN A 44 15.49 9.79 17.89
N PHE A 45 15.47 9.64 16.56
CA PHE A 45 16.44 10.27 15.66
C PHE A 45 16.13 11.74 15.37
N LEU A 46 14.83 12.11 15.37
CA LEU A 46 14.40 13.48 15.13
C LEU A 46 14.66 14.38 16.35
N LYS A 47 15.70 15.22 16.28
CA LYS A 47 16.07 16.16 17.35
C LYS A 47 15.19 17.41 17.43
N THR A 48 14.45 17.74 16.36
CA THR A 48 13.69 18.99 16.24
C THR A 48 12.19 18.75 16.36
N GLY A 49 11.48 19.53 17.19
CA GLY A 49 10.03 19.41 17.39
C GLY A 49 9.21 19.55 16.10
N TRP A 50 9.60 20.46 15.20
CA TRP A 50 8.97 20.61 13.88
C TRP A 50 9.06 19.35 13.01
N ALA A 51 10.18 18.63 13.05
CA ALA A 51 10.32 17.38 12.29
C ALA A 51 9.39 16.28 12.83
N LYS A 52 9.18 16.26 14.16
CA LYS A 52 8.21 15.37 14.82
C LYS A 52 6.76 15.71 14.46
N ALA A 53 6.43 17.00 14.35
CA ALA A 53 5.12 17.43 13.85
C ALA A 53 4.89 17.01 12.39
N ILE A 54 5.90 17.19 11.52
CA ILE A 54 5.84 16.75 10.11
C ILE A 54 5.65 15.23 10.01
N LEU A 55 6.38 14.43 10.80
CA LEU A 55 6.23 12.98 10.88
C LEU A 55 4.78 12.57 11.18
N LEU A 56 4.17 13.15 12.23
CA LEU A 56 2.78 12.86 12.60
C LEU A 56 1.76 13.30 11.54
N VAL A 57 2.02 14.40 10.83
CA VAL A 57 1.17 14.83 9.70
C VAL A 57 1.26 13.83 8.54
N LEU A 58 2.45 13.34 8.20
CA LEU A 58 2.64 12.34 7.14
C LEU A 58 1.96 11.02 7.49
N ASP A 59 2.13 10.52 8.71
CA ASP A 59 1.46 9.30 9.19
C ASP A 59 -0.07 9.45 9.15
N GLY A 60 -0.59 10.59 9.63
CA GLY A 60 -2.02 10.90 9.59
C GLY A 60 -2.57 10.97 8.16
N VAL A 61 -1.85 11.62 7.24
CA VAL A 61 -2.22 11.68 5.82
C VAL A 61 -2.23 10.27 5.20
N TYR A 62 -1.22 9.46 5.47
CA TYR A 62 -1.12 8.09 4.96
C TYR A 62 -2.28 7.20 5.45
N ILE A 63 -2.64 7.29 6.74
CA ILE A 63 -3.83 6.62 7.30
C ILE A 63 -5.11 7.11 6.61
N ILE A 64 -5.28 8.42 6.40
CA ILE A 64 -6.47 8.98 5.72
C ILE A 64 -6.59 8.44 4.29
N PHE A 65 -5.48 8.34 3.54
CA PHE A 65 -5.47 7.72 2.22
C PHE A 65 -5.85 6.24 2.28
N TYR A 66 -5.28 5.47 3.21
CA TYR A 66 -5.62 4.06 3.41
C TYR A 66 -7.12 3.87 3.70
N VAL A 67 -7.66 4.60 4.68
CA VAL A 67 -9.09 4.55 5.04
C VAL A 67 -9.97 4.95 3.86
N ARG A 68 -9.64 6.04 3.16
CA ARG A 68 -10.44 6.53 2.03
C ARG A 68 -10.43 5.57 0.84
N PHE A 69 -9.31 4.91 0.56
CA PHE A 69 -9.17 4.04 -0.61
C PHE A 69 -9.65 2.60 -0.35
N TYR A 70 -9.31 2.02 0.80
CA TYR A 70 -9.58 0.60 1.08
C TYR A 70 -10.82 0.36 1.94
N ILE A 71 -11.19 1.28 2.84
CA ILE A 71 -12.38 1.12 3.71
C ILE A 71 -13.60 1.82 3.09
N LEU A 72 -13.46 3.08 2.70
CA LEU A 72 -14.56 3.88 2.12
C LEU A 72 -14.64 3.72 0.60
N GLY A 73 -13.54 3.35 -0.05
CA GLY A 73 -13.43 3.20 -1.52
C GLY A 73 -13.90 1.85 -2.06
N GLY A 74 -14.27 0.90 -1.20
CA GLY A 74 -14.81 -0.41 -1.61
C GLY A 74 -16.12 -0.34 -2.42
N ASN A 75 -16.77 0.83 -2.44
CA ASN A 75 -18.11 1.04 -2.99
C ASN A 75 -18.12 1.50 -4.46
N TRP A 76 -16.97 1.75 -5.09
CA TRP A 76 -16.89 2.29 -6.46
C TRP A 76 -16.95 1.23 -7.58
N PHE A 77 -17.11 -0.06 -7.24
CA PHE A 77 -17.11 -1.19 -8.17
C PHE A 77 -18.29 -2.15 -7.98
N LEU A 78 -19.46 -1.60 -7.62
CA LEU A 78 -20.78 -2.22 -7.73
C LEU A 78 -21.55 -1.57 -8.88
#